data_AF-A0A3D2X1Q3-F1
#
_entry.id   AF-A0A3D2X1Q3-F1
#
_cell.length_a   1.000
_cell.length_b   1.000
_cell.length_c   1.000
_cell.angle_alpha   90.00
_cell.angle_beta   90.00
_cell.angle_gamma   90.00
#
_symmetry.space_group_name_H-M   'P 1'
#
loop_
_entity.id
_entity.type
_entity.pdbx_description
1 polymer ?
#
loop_
_entity_poly.entity_id
_entity_poly.type
_entity_poly.pdbx_seq_one_letter_code
_entity_poly.pdbx_strand_id
1 'polypeptide(L)'
;MNDISFLSGKGCLAAFFKLISYCRGEILLNQWTDIHSHILPSVDDGSENLKQTRNMLKIAHEEGIIHIIATPHYGVGYINPDIQELQKKLELVREEAKKIDPNFKIDLGNELYYSEDIIEHLKESKALTMAGTRYVLVEFPVFESFRNIRTGLHRLLMNGYLPILAHTERYEALYKNFDRIEELIKLGVYIQMNITSILGGFINKRSRYCKKLMDYGYIHFVATDSHSDHNREPRMIKGVNYLRKKYGIELVNQLLVKNTSQLLSNKYLCDEEEEQVYAKQ
;
A
#
# COMPACT_ATOMS: atom_id res chain seq x y z
N MET A 1 -18.22 52.50 16.68
CA MET A 1 -19.02 52.29 17.89
C MET A 1 -19.47 50.84 17.85
N ASN A 2 -18.93 49.86 18.56
CA ASN A 2 -18.02 49.70 19.71
C ASN A 2 -17.32 48.33 19.45
N ASP A 3 -16.21 47.88 20.03
CA ASP A 3 -15.13 48.40 20.85
C ASP A 3 -14.02 47.35 20.67
N ILE A 4 -12.78 47.76 20.35
CA ILE A 4 -11.63 46.87 20.27
C ILE A 4 -10.96 46.89 21.64
N SER A 5 -11.10 45.83 22.42
CA SER A 5 -10.30 45.63 23.64
C SER A 5 -9.20 44.61 23.40
N PHE A 6 -7.97 45.13 23.39
CA PHE A 6 -6.71 44.41 23.41
C PHE A 6 -6.60 43.60 24.71
N LEU A 7 -6.34 42.29 24.63
CA LEU A 7 -5.71 41.54 25.73
C LEU A 7 -4.55 40.70 25.19
N SER A 8 -3.37 41.12 25.63
CA SER A 8 -2.08 40.49 25.49
C SER A 8 -2.04 39.10 26.15
N GLY A 9 -1.41 38.14 25.49
CA GLY A 9 -1.06 36.86 26.13
C GLY A 9 -0.24 35.97 25.21
N LYS A 10 1.08 35.92 25.44
CA LYS A 10 1.96 34.90 24.84
C LYS A 10 1.48 33.52 25.29
N GLY A 11 0.92 32.73 24.37
CA GLY A 11 0.56 31.34 24.67
C GLY A 11 -0.52 30.76 23.77
N CYS A 12 -0.20 30.51 22.49
CA CYS A 12 -0.78 29.46 21.64
C CYS A 12 -0.41 29.71 20.17
N LEU A 13 0.83 29.39 19.78
CA LEU A 13 1.14 29.19 18.35
C LEU A 13 1.10 27.71 17.94
N ALA A 14 0.85 26.78 18.87
CA ALA A 14 0.78 25.35 18.60
C ALA A 14 -0.64 24.82 18.31
N ALA A 15 -1.68 25.66 18.43
CA ALA A 15 -3.08 25.25 18.23
C ALA A 15 -3.70 25.75 16.92
N PHE A 16 -2.96 26.50 16.10
CA PHE A 16 -3.50 27.14 14.88
C PHE A 16 -3.41 26.26 13.61
N PHE A 17 -2.97 24.99 13.73
CA PHE A 17 -2.94 24.02 12.61
C PHE A 17 -4.07 22.98 12.68
N LYS A 18 -5.01 23.09 13.61
CA LYS A 18 -6.22 22.26 13.66
C LYS A 18 -7.45 23.13 13.44
N LEU A 19 -8.24 22.77 12.43
CA LEU A 19 -9.55 23.34 12.04
C LEU A 19 -9.53 24.71 11.32
N ILE A 20 -9.07 24.76 10.06
CA ILE A 20 -9.77 25.54 9.03
C ILE A 20 -9.66 24.80 7.68
N SER A 21 -10.71 24.08 7.28
CA SER A 21 -11.16 24.03 5.89
C SER A 21 -12.58 23.47 5.86
N TYR A 22 -13.53 24.34 6.17
CA TYR A 22 -14.94 24.13 5.86
C TYR A 22 -15.41 25.37 5.10
N CYS A 23 -15.00 25.47 3.83
CA CYS A 23 -15.57 26.37 2.83
C CYS A 23 -14.96 26.04 1.47
N ARG A 24 -15.78 25.50 0.55
CA ARG A 24 -15.48 25.15 -0.86
C ARG A 24 -14.69 23.85 -1.10
N GLY A 25 -15.40 22.73 -1.15
CA GLY A 25 -15.16 21.67 -2.16
C GLY A 25 -13.84 20.90 -2.19
N GLU A 26 -12.92 21.08 -1.23
CA GLU A 26 -11.72 20.25 -1.11
C GLU A 26 -11.89 19.22 0.01
N ILE A 27 -12.26 18.00 -0.38
CA ILE A 27 -12.31 16.86 0.54
C ILE A 27 -10.89 16.30 0.73
N LEU A 28 -10.43 16.51 1.97
CA LEU A 28 -9.48 15.74 2.80
C LEU A 28 -7.96 15.89 2.57
N LEU A 29 -7.35 16.50 3.60
CA LEU A 29 -5.97 16.31 4.04
C LEU A 29 -5.60 14.82 4.02
N ASN A 30 -4.54 14.50 3.28
CA ASN A 30 -3.97 13.18 3.01
C ASN A 30 -4.11 12.19 4.19
N GLN A 31 -5.05 11.25 4.07
CA GLN A 31 -5.17 10.10 4.96
C GLN A 31 -5.00 8.81 4.16
N TRP A 32 -3.82 8.62 3.56
CA TRP A 32 -3.57 7.49 2.69
C TRP A 32 -3.11 6.26 3.46
N THR A 33 -3.49 5.10 2.92
CA THR A 33 -2.96 3.80 3.35
C THR A 33 -1.90 3.34 2.37
N ASP A 34 -0.71 3.05 2.87
CA ASP A 34 0.35 2.38 2.11
C ASP A 34 0.34 0.88 2.45
N ILE A 35 0.01 0.06 1.46
CA ILE A 35 -0.18 -1.39 1.67
C ILE A 35 1.11 -2.21 1.48
N HIS A 36 2.24 -1.58 1.18
CA HIS A 36 3.49 -2.29 0.90
C HIS A 36 4.67 -1.47 1.43
N SER A 37 5.26 -1.89 2.55
CA SER A 37 6.40 -1.20 3.17
C SER A 37 7.20 -2.13 4.10
N HIS A 38 8.53 -2.07 4.00
CA HIS A 38 9.48 -2.83 4.81
C HIS A 38 9.96 -1.97 5.98
N ILE A 39 8.98 -1.49 6.77
CA ILE A 39 9.20 -0.50 7.83
C ILE A 39 9.63 -1.12 9.16
N LEU A 40 9.42 -2.42 9.35
CA LEU A 40 9.81 -3.09 10.59
C LEU A 40 11.34 -3.16 10.72
N PRO A 41 11.89 -2.87 11.90
CA PRO A 41 13.34 -2.80 12.06
C PRO A 41 14.00 -4.17 12.21
N SER A 42 15.03 -4.40 11.38
CA SER A 42 15.94 -5.54 11.43
C SER A 42 15.24 -6.90 11.20
N VAL A 43 14.30 -6.97 10.26
CA VAL A 43 13.56 -8.21 9.94
C VAL A 43 13.86 -8.74 8.53
N ASP A 44 14.19 -7.85 7.60
CA ASP A 44 14.53 -8.14 6.21
C ASP A 44 15.52 -7.08 5.66
N ASP A 45 15.53 -6.84 4.36
CA ASP A 45 16.36 -5.82 3.68
C ASP A 45 15.76 -4.41 3.70
N GLY A 46 14.67 -4.20 4.46
CA GLY A 46 14.11 -2.91 4.76
C GLY A 46 14.87 -2.15 5.85
N SER A 47 14.11 -1.59 6.80
CA SER A 47 14.68 -0.76 7.86
C SER A 47 15.70 -1.54 8.70
N GLU A 48 16.94 -1.05 8.78
CA GLU A 48 18.02 -1.71 9.49
C GLU A 48 17.84 -1.67 11.02
N ASN A 49 17.15 -0.65 11.54
CA ASN A 49 16.99 -0.43 12.98
C ASN A 49 15.86 0.57 13.30
N LEU A 50 15.48 0.65 14.58
CA LEU A 50 14.37 1.51 15.02
C LEU A 50 14.61 3.01 14.74
N LYS A 51 15.87 3.47 14.67
CA LYS A 51 16.16 4.87 14.32
C LYS A 51 15.75 5.15 12.88
N GLN A 52 16.10 4.25 11.94
CA GLN A 52 15.69 4.37 10.56
C GLN A 52 14.18 4.24 10.40
N THR A 53 13.53 3.29 11.10
CA THR A 53 12.06 3.19 11.11
C THR A 53 11.39 4.48 11.54
N ARG A 54 11.89 5.16 12.59
CA ARG A 54 11.35 6.47 13.02
C ARG A 54 11.48 7.54 11.95
N ASN A 55 12.57 7.54 11.19
CA ASN A 55 12.73 8.47 10.08
C ASN A 55 11.78 8.13 8.92
N MET A 56 11.63 6.85 8.59
CA MET A 56 10.66 6.39 7.59
C MET A 56 9.23 6.78 7.97
N LEU A 57 8.82 6.60 9.22
CA LEU A 57 7.50 7.02 9.71
C LEU A 57 7.29 8.54 9.55
N LYS A 58 8.29 9.36 9.86
CA LYS A 58 8.22 10.81 9.66
C LYS A 58 8.04 11.18 8.19
N ILE A 59 8.83 10.57 7.31
CA ILE A 59 8.73 10.77 5.86
C ILE A 59 7.33 10.36 5.38
N ALA A 60 6.84 9.18 5.80
CA ALA A 60 5.52 8.69 5.42
C ALA A 60 4.41 9.66 5.83
N HIS A 61 4.45 10.17 7.06
CA HIS A 61 3.47 11.14 7.56
C HIS A 61 3.52 12.46 6.79
N GLU A 62 4.72 13.00 6.53
CA GLU A 62 4.92 14.20 5.72
C GLU A 62 4.41 14.02 4.28
N GLU A 63 4.48 12.80 3.76
CA GLU A 63 3.97 12.41 2.44
C GLU A 63 2.46 12.12 2.44
N GLY A 64 1.79 12.21 3.60
CA GLY A 64 0.35 12.05 3.72
C GLY A 64 -0.15 10.62 3.99
N ILE A 65 0.76 9.72 4.35
CA ILE A 65 0.43 8.36 4.76
C ILE A 65 0.12 8.37 6.27
N ILE A 66 -1.06 7.88 6.65
CA ILE A 66 -1.49 7.74 8.05
C ILE A 66 -1.78 6.30 8.44
N HIS A 67 -1.66 5.37 7.50
CA HIS A 67 -1.82 3.95 7.75
C HIS A 67 -0.82 3.18 6.89
N ILE A 68 0.00 2.33 7.50
CA ILE A 68 0.89 1.42 6.78
C ILE A 68 0.50 -0.01 7.10
N ILE A 69 0.46 -0.88 6.10
CA ILE A 69 0.57 -2.33 6.31
C ILE A 69 2.05 -2.67 6.11
N ALA A 70 2.72 -3.05 7.20
CA ALA A 70 4.09 -3.52 7.12
C ALA A 70 4.11 -4.91 6.49
N THR A 71 4.94 -5.10 5.48
CA THR A 71 4.98 -6.31 4.65
C THR A 71 6.39 -6.86 4.54
N PRO A 72 7.05 -7.20 5.67
CA PRO A 72 8.37 -7.78 5.61
C PRO A 72 8.35 -9.06 4.75
N HIS A 73 9.47 -9.32 4.07
CA HIS A 73 9.60 -10.50 3.23
C HIS A 73 9.36 -11.79 4.02
N TYR A 74 8.70 -12.75 3.36
CA TYR A 74 8.58 -14.11 3.86
C TYR A 74 8.69 -15.10 2.70
N GLY A 75 9.55 -16.10 2.83
CA GLY A 75 9.67 -17.19 1.87
C GLY A 75 11.11 -17.66 1.68
N VAL A 76 11.35 -18.38 0.58
CA VAL A 76 12.66 -18.95 0.28
C VAL A 76 13.65 -17.82 -0.04
N GLY A 77 14.85 -17.90 0.56
CA GLY A 77 15.91 -16.90 0.34
C GLY A 77 15.93 -15.77 1.37
N TYR A 78 14.90 -15.68 2.22
CA TYR A 78 14.82 -14.71 3.31
C TYR A 78 15.03 -15.36 4.67
N ILE A 79 15.44 -14.55 5.64
CA ILE A 79 15.23 -14.89 7.04
C ILE A 79 13.72 -14.75 7.26
N ASN A 80 13.09 -15.77 7.84
CA ASN A 80 11.66 -15.75 8.16
C ASN A 80 11.52 -15.59 9.68
N PRO A 81 11.48 -14.35 10.21
CA PRO A 81 11.28 -14.13 11.64
C PRO A 81 10.00 -14.81 12.11
N ASP A 82 10.02 -15.33 13.33
CA ASP A 82 8.81 -15.87 13.90
C ASP A 82 7.78 -14.76 14.16
N ILE A 83 6.51 -15.14 14.26
CA ILE A 83 5.42 -14.19 14.46
C ILE A 83 5.56 -13.42 15.78
N GLN A 84 6.12 -14.02 16.83
CA GLN A 84 6.27 -13.34 18.11
C GLN A 84 7.29 -12.20 18.01
N GLU A 85 8.37 -12.42 17.26
CA GLU A 85 9.33 -11.38 16.90
C GLU A 85 8.66 -10.27 16.09
N LEU A 86 7.94 -10.61 15.01
CA LEU A 86 7.25 -9.61 14.19
C LEU A 86 6.24 -8.78 15.00
N GLN A 87 5.46 -9.41 15.88
CA GLN A 87 4.52 -8.72 16.75
C GLN A 87 5.22 -7.78 17.74
N LYS A 88 6.33 -8.22 18.34
CA LYS A 88 7.13 -7.36 19.22
C LYS A 88 7.67 -6.14 18.47
N LYS A 89 8.16 -6.33 17.24
CA LYS A 89 8.65 -5.24 16.39
C LYS A 89 7.50 -4.31 15.99
N LEU A 90 6.35 -4.86 15.61
CA LEU A 90 5.14 -4.11 15.27
C LEU A 90 4.71 -3.18 16.40
N GLU A 91 4.67 -3.65 17.65
CA GLU A 91 4.29 -2.82 18.79
C GLU A 91 5.27 -1.66 19.02
N LEU A 92 6.58 -1.89 18.88
CA LEU A 92 7.58 -0.81 18.93
C LEU A 92 7.33 0.24 17.83
N VAL A 93 7.04 -0.19 16.60
CA VAL A 93 6.75 0.72 15.49
C VAL A 93 5.44 1.47 15.71
N ARG A 94 4.39 0.82 16.25
CA ARG A 94 3.12 1.46 16.61
C ARG A 94 3.32 2.54 17.68
N GLU A 95 4.13 2.30 18.69
CA GLU A 95 4.47 3.29 19.71
C GLU A 95 5.16 4.52 19.11
N GLU A 96 6.10 4.31 18.19
CA GLU A 96 6.78 5.42 17.50
C GLU A 96 5.85 6.16 16.53
N ALA A 97 4.97 5.46 15.82
CA ALA A 97 3.99 6.07 14.92
C ALA A 97 3.01 6.98 15.70
N LYS A 98 2.51 6.52 16.86
CA LYS A 98 1.62 7.29 17.74
C LYS A 98 2.25 8.58 18.28
N LYS A 99 3.58 8.62 18.44
CA LYS A 99 4.31 9.84 18.84
C LYS A 99 4.30 10.91 17.75
N ILE A 100 4.14 10.51 16.48
CA ILE A 100 4.05 11.42 15.33
C ILE A 100 2.59 11.88 15.17
N ASP A 101 1.66 10.93 15.11
CA ASP A 101 0.22 11.21 15.04
C ASP A 101 -0.55 10.08 15.75
N PRO A 102 -1.44 10.38 16.72
CA PRO A 102 -2.24 9.36 17.39
C PRO A 102 -3.12 8.50 16.46
N ASN A 103 -3.42 9.00 15.26
CA ASN A 103 -4.17 8.26 14.24
C ASN A 103 -3.28 7.46 13.29
N PHE A 104 -1.95 7.53 13.42
CA PHE A 104 -1.03 6.78 12.56
C PHE A 104 -1.09 5.29 12.93
N LYS A 105 -1.73 4.50 12.08
CA LYS A 105 -1.90 3.05 12.27
C LYS A 105 -0.84 2.27 11.52
N ILE A 106 -0.39 1.19 12.13
CA ILE A 106 0.48 0.21 11.50
C ILE A 106 -0.15 -1.15 11.69
N ASP A 107 -0.43 -1.85 10.60
CA ASP A 107 -0.83 -3.26 10.60
C ASP A 107 0.30 -4.12 10.03
N LEU A 108 0.13 -5.44 10.16
CA LEU A 108 1.13 -6.41 9.75
C LEU A 108 0.55 -7.34 8.67
N GLY A 109 1.39 -7.66 7.71
CA GLY A 109 1.25 -8.76 6.76
C GLY A 109 2.63 -9.25 6.35
N ASN A 110 2.73 -9.95 5.23
CA ASN A 110 4.01 -10.27 4.60
C ASN A 110 3.95 -9.94 3.12
N GLU A 111 5.10 -9.59 2.53
CA GLU A 111 5.32 -9.82 1.11
C GLU A 111 5.77 -11.27 0.94
N LEU A 112 4.88 -12.10 0.39
CA LEU A 112 5.10 -13.54 0.28
C LEU A 112 5.86 -13.84 -1.02
N TYR A 113 7.12 -14.23 -0.90
CA TYR A 113 7.85 -14.82 -2.02
C TYR A 113 7.28 -16.20 -2.33
N TYR A 114 6.60 -16.33 -3.47
CA TYR A 114 5.78 -17.50 -3.75
C TYR A 114 6.60 -18.80 -3.77
N SER A 115 6.09 -19.79 -3.04
CA SER A 115 6.58 -21.17 -2.99
C SER A 115 5.40 -22.15 -2.85
N GLU A 116 5.62 -23.44 -3.11
CA GLU A 116 4.51 -24.41 -3.10
C GLU A 116 3.89 -24.65 -1.72
N ASP A 117 4.65 -24.41 -0.66
CA ASP A 117 4.32 -24.55 0.75
C ASP A 117 3.69 -23.29 1.36
N ILE A 118 3.63 -22.17 0.61
CA ILE A 118 3.13 -20.89 1.15
C ILE A 118 1.69 -20.98 1.69
N ILE A 119 0.86 -21.82 1.06
CA ILE A 119 -0.53 -22.05 1.50
C ILE A 119 -0.55 -22.75 2.86
N GLU A 120 0.34 -23.71 3.09
CA GLU A 120 0.43 -24.39 4.38
C GLU A 120 0.95 -23.43 5.44
N HIS A 121 1.97 -22.64 5.11
CA HIS A 121 2.48 -21.60 6.01
C HIS A 121 1.42 -20.56 6.39
N LEU A 122 0.52 -20.20 5.47
CA LEU A 122 -0.61 -19.32 5.80
C LEU A 122 -1.64 -20.01 6.70
N LYS A 123 -1.97 -21.28 6.46
CA LYS A 123 -2.94 -22.04 7.28
C LYS A 123 -2.43 -22.30 8.70
N GLU A 124 -1.15 -22.60 8.84
CA GLU A 124 -0.49 -22.83 10.12
C GLU A 124 -0.14 -21.52 10.86
N SER A 125 -0.46 -20.35 10.27
CA SER A 125 -0.05 -19.04 10.81
C SER A 125 1.45 -19.00 11.04
N LYS A 126 2.25 -19.39 10.05
CA LYS A 126 3.69 -19.11 9.95
C LYS A 126 3.96 -17.90 9.06
N ALA A 127 3.15 -17.75 8.01
CA ALA A 127 3.09 -16.57 7.15
C ALA A 127 1.82 -15.76 7.45
N LEU A 128 1.84 -14.47 7.13
CA LEU A 128 0.75 -13.55 7.44
C LEU A 128 0.02 -13.07 6.18
N THR A 129 -1.29 -12.95 6.29
CA THR A 129 -2.13 -12.20 5.35
C THR A 129 -2.06 -10.71 5.66
N MET A 130 -2.52 -9.88 4.73
CA MET A 130 -2.53 -8.42 4.85
C MET A 130 -3.52 -7.98 5.93
N ALA A 131 -3.02 -7.43 7.04
CA ALA A 131 -3.82 -6.92 8.15
C ALA A 131 -4.84 -7.94 8.71
N GLY A 132 -4.51 -9.24 8.67
CA GLY A 132 -5.38 -10.32 9.14
C GLY A 132 -6.62 -10.58 8.25
N THR A 133 -6.63 -10.05 7.03
CA THR A 133 -7.73 -10.23 6.07
C THR A 133 -7.49 -11.48 5.20
N ARG A 134 -8.31 -11.73 4.18
CA ARG A 134 -8.04 -12.77 3.17
C ARG A 134 -7.01 -12.33 2.12
N TYR A 135 -6.66 -11.05 2.09
CA TYR A 135 -5.71 -10.53 1.11
C TYR A 135 -4.30 -11.01 1.41
N VAL A 136 -3.57 -11.39 0.37
CA VAL A 136 -2.17 -11.80 0.47
C VAL A 136 -1.36 -11.03 -0.56
N LEU A 137 -0.31 -10.33 -0.12
CA LEU A 137 0.64 -9.69 -1.04
C LEU A 137 1.67 -10.74 -1.45
N VAL A 138 1.82 -10.96 -2.75
CA VAL A 138 2.62 -12.06 -3.27
C VAL A 138 3.54 -11.56 -4.36
N GLU A 139 4.79 -12.00 -4.31
CA GLU A 139 5.78 -11.77 -5.33
C GLU A 139 6.36 -13.08 -5.90
N PHE A 140 7.02 -12.95 -7.05
CA PHE A 140 7.70 -14.03 -7.75
C PHE A 140 9.10 -13.57 -8.17
N PRO A 141 10.00 -14.50 -8.56
CA PRO A 141 11.20 -14.08 -9.27
C PRO A 141 10.85 -13.23 -10.50
N VAL A 142 11.60 -12.15 -10.74
CA VAL A 142 11.35 -11.18 -11.83
C VAL A 142 11.21 -11.83 -13.22
N PHE A 143 11.96 -12.92 -13.44
CA PHE A 143 11.99 -13.68 -14.68
C PHE A 143 11.10 -14.94 -14.66
N GLU A 144 10.24 -15.07 -13.66
CA GLU A 144 9.30 -16.19 -13.56
C GLU A 144 8.38 -16.22 -14.79
N SER A 145 8.06 -17.44 -15.24
CA SER A 145 7.18 -17.64 -16.38
C SER A 145 5.73 -17.25 -16.04
N PHE A 146 5.01 -16.72 -17.02
CA PHE A 146 3.59 -16.40 -16.85
C PHE A 146 2.76 -17.61 -16.38
N ARG A 147 3.08 -18.81 -16.88
CA ARG A 147 2.41 -20.06 -16.50
C ARG A 147 2.53 -20.31 -14.99
N ASN A 148 3.72 -20.12 -14.43
CA ASN A 148 3.96 -20.35 -13.00
C ASN A 148 3.31 -19.26 -12.15
N ILE A 149 3.46 -17.98 -12.53
CA ILE A 149 2.76 -16.85 -11.87
C ILE A 149 1.25 -17.13 -11.79
N ARG A 150 0.63 -17.38 -12.95
CA ARG A 150 -0.81 -17.67 -13.05
C ARG A 150 -1.21 -18.89 -12.21
N THR A 151 -0.43 -19.97 -12.26
CA THR A 151 -0.73 -21.20 -11.52
C THR A 151 -0.66 -20.97 -10.01
N GLY A 152 0.35 -20.25 -9.53
CA GLY A 152 0.52 -19.95 -8.11
C GLY A 152 -0.60 -19.06 -7.57
N LEU A 153 -0.93 -18.00 -8.30
CA LEU A 153 -2.04 -17.10 -7.97
C LEU A 153 -3.39 -17.85 -7.96
N HIS A 154 -3.62 -18.74 -8.94
CA HIS A 154 -4.80 -19.59 -8.98
C HIS A 154 -4.90 -20.50 -7.75
N ARG A 155 -3.79 -21.10 -7.30
CA ARG A 155 -3.77 -21.96 -6.11
C ARG A 155 -4.16 -21.20 -4.85
N LEU A 156 -3.71 -19.95 -4.69
CA LEU A 156 -4.11 -19.09 -3.58
C LEU A 156 -5.61 -18.79 -3.60
N LEU A 157 -6.16 -18.45 -4.76
CA LEU A 157 -7.59 -18.23 -4.96
C LEU A 157 -8.42 -19.47 -4.59
N MET A 158 -8.01 -20.66 -5.05
CA MET A 158 -8.67 -21.93 -4.72
C MET A 158 -8.62 -22.30 -3.24
N ASN A 159 -7.73 -21.67 -2.46
CA ASN A 159 -7.66 -21.83 -1.00
C ASN A 159 -8.31 -20.67 -0.24
N GLY A 160 -9.09 -19.82 -0.92
CA GLY A 160 -9.89 -18.77 -0.29
C GLY A 160 -9.17 -17.45 -0.03
N TYR A 161 -7.91 -17.32 -0.47
CA TYR A 161 -7.15 -16.07 -0.39
C TYR A 161 -7.44 -15.14 -1.57
N LEU A 162 -7.18 -13.85 -1.38
CA LEU A 162 -7.32 -12.80 -2.38
C LEU A 162 -5.93 -12.27 -2.74
N PRO A 163 -5.25 -12.82 -3.76
CA PRO A 163 -3.88 -12.45 -4.06
C PRO A 163 -3.80 -11.04 -4.66
N ILE A 164 -2.86 -10.26 -4.13
CA ILE A 164 -2.37 -9.00 -4.68
C ILE A 164 -0.98 -9.30 -5.26
N LEU A 165 -0.84 -9.22 -6.57
CA LEU A 165 0.46 -9.38 -7.23
C LEU A 165 1.29 -8.10 -7.02
N ALA A 166 2.32 -8.21 -6.19
CA ALA A 166 3.22 -7.12 -5.83
C ALA A 166 3.97 -6.60 -7.07
N HIS A 167 4.19 -5.27 -7.11
CA HIS A 167 5.01 -4.55 -8.11
C HIS A 167 4.95 -5.14 -9.52
N THR A 168 3.73 -5.35 -10.02
CA THR A 168 3.42 -6.10 -11.25
C THR A 168 4.19 -5.58 -12.48
N GLU A 169 4.56 -4.31 -12.49
CA GLU A 169 5.35 -3.68 -13.53
C GLU A 169 6.77 -4.25 -13.71
N ARG A 170 7.28 -5.00 -12.72
CA ARG A 170 8.63 -5.58 -12.71
C ARG A 170 8.73 -6.87 -13.53
N TYR A 171 7.69 -7.69 -13.58
CA TYR A 171 7.77 -9.01 -14.22
C TYR A 171 7.98 -8.93 -15.74
N GLU A 172 8.99 -9.64 -16.23
CA GLU A 172 9.28 -9.70 -17.65
C GLU A 172 8.18 -10.44 -18.42
N ALA A 173 7.58 -11.46 -17.80
CA ALA A 173 6.50 -12.23 -18.40
C ALA A 173 5.22 -11.40 -18.65
N LEU A 174 5.05 -10.28 -17.95
CA LEU A 174 3.88 -9.40 -18.06
C LEU A 174 4.19 -8.13 -18.87
N TYR A 175 5.47 -7.79 -19.03
CA TYR A 175 5.87 -6.55 -19.68
C TYR A 175 5.31 -6.42 -21.10
N LYS A 176 4.53 -5.35 -21.32
CA LYS A 176 3.83 -5.06 -22.59
C LYS A 176 2.88 -6.16 -23.07
N ASN A 177 2.52 -7.11 -22.22
CA ASN A 177 1.55 -8.15 -22.53
C ASN A 177 0.27 -7.90 -21.72
N PHE A 178 -0.60 -7.04 -22.26
CA PHE A 178 -1.82 -6.62 -21.60
C PHE A 178 -2.84 -7.75 -21.48
N ASP A 179 -2.87 -8.69 -22.43
CA ASP A 179 -3.76 -9.86 -22.39
C ASP A 179 -3.47 -10.73 -21.17
N ARG A 180 -2.19 -10.90 -20.81
CA ARG A 180 -1.79 -11.62 -19.59
C ARG A 180 -2.21 -10.92 -18.32
N ILE A 181 -2.14 -9.58 -18.27
CA ILE A 181 -2.63 -8.81 -17.12
C ILE A 181 -4.14 -8.99 -17.00
N GLU A 182 -4.87 -8.82 -18.10
CA GLU A 182 -6.33 -8.98 -18.14
C GLU A 182 -6.75 -10.39 -17.72
N GLU A 183 -6.00 -11.42 -18.15
CA GLU A 183 -6.23 -12.80 -17.72
C GLU A 183 -6.10 -12.98 -16.20
N LEU A 184 -5.08 -12.38 -15.56
CA LEU A 184 -4.92 -12.43 -14.11
C LEU A 184 -6.06 -11.70 -13.39
N ILE A 185 -6.46 -10.54 -13.89
CA ILE A 185 -7.57 -9.77 -13.30
C ILE A 185 -8.88 -10.56 -13.41
N LYS A 186 -9.19 -11.14 -14.58
CA LYS A 186 -10.37 -12.01 -14.80
C LYS A 186 -10.37 -13.24 -13.90
N LEU A 187 -9.19 -13.73 -13.51
CA LEU A 187 -9.05 -14.83 -12.55
C LEU A 187 -9.43 -14.41 -11.12
N GLY A 188 -9.46 -13.10 -10.82
CA GLY A 188 -9.70 -12.55 -9.49
C GLY A 188 -8.44 -12.06 -8.77
N VAL A 189 -7.33 -11.87 -9.49
CA VAL A 189 -6.07 -11.35 -8.93
C VAL A 189 -6.09 -9.83 -8.93
N TYR A 190 -5.74 -9.22 -7.79
CA TYR A 190 -5.54 -7.78 -7.70
C TYR A 190 -4.11 -7.39 -8.05
N ILE A 191 -3.94 -6.20 -8.60
CA ILE A 191 -2.67 -5.71 -9.15
C ILE A 191 -2.18 -4.54 -8.32
N GLN A 192 -0.98 -4.68 -7.73
CA GLN A 192 -0.26 -3.59 -7.08
C GLN A 192 0.89 -3.10 -7.96
N MET A 193 1.05 -1.78 -8.02
CA MET A 193 2.16 -1.11 -8.71
C MET A 193 2.87 -0.15 -7.75
N ASN A 194 4.19 -0.01 -7.86
CA ASN A 194 4.90 0.98 -7.05
C ASN A 194 4.60 2.38 -7.57
N ILE A 195 4.24 3.28 -6.65
CA ILE A 195 3.83 4.65 -7.01
C ILE A 195 4.95 5.45 -7.68
N THR A 196 6.21 5.10 -7.46
CA THR A 196 7.35 5.75 -8.11
C THR A 196 7.55 5.28 -9.56
N SER A 197 7.06 4.10 -9.94
CA SER A 197 7.20 3.54 -11.30
C SER A 197 6.53 4.40 -12.38
N ILE A 198 5.47 5.14 -12.03
CA ILE A 198 4.79 6.08 -12.94
C ILE A 198 5.54 7.40 -13.15
N LEU A 199 6.51 7.74 -12.30
CA LEU A 199 7.17 9.06 -12.33
C LEU A 199 8.27 9.19 -13.39
N GLY A 200 8.67 8.09 -14.03
CA GLY A 200 9.66 8.13 -15.10
C GLY A 200 9.24 9.02 -16.29
N GLY A 201 10.23 9.68 -16.90
CA GLY A 201 10.03 10.49 -18.10
C GLY A 201 9.64 9.67 -19.34
N PHE A 202 9.31 10.36 -20.44
CA PHE A 202 8.81 9.72 -21.66
C PHE A 202 9.77 8.68 -22.26
N ILE A 203 11.08 8.82 -22.06
CA ILE A 203 12.10 7.89 -22.57
C ILE A 203 12.11 6.58 -21.77
N ASN A 204 11.65 6.60 -20.51
CA ASN A 204 11.59 5.41 -19.67
C ASN A 204 10.46 4.48 -20.14
N LYS A 205 10.86 3.38 -20.81
CA LYS A 205 9.92 2.42 -21.39
C LYS A 205 9.03 1.74 -20.33
N ARG A 206 9.56 1.47 -19.14
CA ARG A 206 8.82 0.87 -18.01
C ARG A 206 7.80 1.84 -17.45
N SER A 207 8.17 3.10 -17.28
CA SER A 207 7.21 4.12 -16.82
C SER A 207 6.08 4.35 -17.83
N ARG A 208 6.36 4.32 -19.13
CA ARG A 208 5.31 4.34 -20.16
C ARG A 208 4.39 3.11 -20.08
N TYR A 209 4.94 1.94 -19.79
CA TYR A 209 4.15 0.73 -19.57
C TYR A 209 3.24 0.87 -18.34
N CYS A 210 3.76 1.38 -17.22
CA CYS A 210 2.98 1.68 -16.01
C CYS A 210 1.83 2.65 -16.30
N LYS A 211 2.10 3.72 -17.04
CA LYS A 211 1.06 4.69 -17.46
C LYS A 211 -0.02 4.04 -18.31
N LYS A 212 0.33 3.09 -19.19
CA LYS A 212 -0.67 2.33 -19.95
C LYS A 212 -1.50 1.40 -19.05
N LEU A 213 -0.90 0.75 -18.05
CA LEU A 213 -1.68 -0.05 -17.09
C LEU A 213 -2.71 0.79 -16.35
N MET A 214 -2.34 2.02 -15.96
CA MET A 214 -3.29 3.00 -15.41
C MET A 214 -4.36 3.42 -16.42
N ASP A 215 -3.96 3.70 -17.67
CA ASP A 215 -4.89 4.12 -18.74
C ASP A 215 -5.93 3.01 -19.05
N TYR A 216 -5.58 1.73 -18.88
CA TYR A 216 -6.48 0.58 -19.04
C TYR A 216 -7.27 0.22 -17.77
N GLY A 217 -7.05 0.91 -16.64
CA GLY A 217 -7.74 0.60 -15.38
C GLY A 217 -7.30 -0.72 -14.73
N TYR A 218 -6.10 -1.21 -15.04
CA TYR A 218 -5.63 -2.53 -14.55
C TYR A 218 -5.02 -2.50 -13.14
N ILE A 219 -4.75 -1.31 -12.60
CA ILE A 219 -4.11 -1.15 -11.29
C ILE A 219 -5.19 -1.04 -10.21
N HIS A 220 -5.11 -1.90 -9.20
CA HIS A 220 -6.03 -1.91 -8.07
C HIS A 220 -5.43 -1.19 -6.87
N PHE A 221 -4.11 -1.29 -6.69
CA PHE A 221 -3.40 -0.65 -5.59
C PHE A 221 -2.14 0.04 -6.09
N VAL A 222 -1.83 1.17 -5.45
CA VAL A 222 -0.51 1.79 -5.53
C VAL A 222 0.08 1.85 -4.12
N ALA A 223 1.37 1.56 -4.01
CA ALA A 223 2.06 1.50 -2.73
C ALA A 223 3.51 1.98 -2.89
N THR A 224 4.19 2.25 -1.78
CA THR A 224 5.57 2.76 -1.83
C THR A 224 6.58 1.66 -2.11
N ASP A 225 6.37 0.48 -1.51
CA ASP A 225 7.38 -0.59 -1.46
C ASP A 225 8.72 0.00 -0.94
N SER A 226 8.59 0.70 0.18
CA SER A 226 9.66 1.45 0.82
C SER A 226 10.54 0.55 1.67
N HIS A 227 11.84 0.84 1.71
CA HIS A 227 12.84 0.02 2.40
C HIS A 227 13.72 0.82 3.35
N SER A 228 13.91 2.12 3.13
CA SER A 228 14.74 2.93 4.02
C SER A 228 14.32 4.40 4.06
N ASP A 229 15.04 5.22 4.82
CA ASP A 229 14.84 6.67 4.93
C ASP A 229 15.63 7.51 3.91
N HIS A 230 16.34 6.87 2.97
CA HIS A 230 17.20 7.56 1.99
C HIS A 230 17.23 6.89 0.60
N ASN A 231 16.96 5.58 0.52
CA ASN A 231 16.79 4.83 -0.72
C ASN A 231 15.46 4.07 -0.66
N ARG A 232 14.63 4.20 -1.70
CA ARG A 232 13.22 3.71 -1.67
C ARG A 232 12.50 4.22 -0.41
N GLU A 233 12.52 5.53 -0.25
CA GLU A 233 11.82 6.22 0.82
C GLU A 233 10.29 6.03 0.73
N PRO A 234 9.55 6.15 1.84
CA PRO A 234 8.08 6.14 1.86
C PRO A 234 7.43 7.37 1.19
N ARG A 235 7.72 7.58 -0.10
CA ARG A 235 7.31 8.75 -0.89
C ARG A 235 6.08 8.44 -1.73
N MET A 236 5.03 9.23 -1.55
CA MET A 236 3.73 9.02 -2.18
C MET A 236 3.25 10.28 -2.92
N ILE A 237 3.50 11.48 -2.37
CA ILE A 237 2.84 12.73 -2.77
C ILE A 237 3.12 13.11 -4.22
N LYS A 238 4.35 12.86 -4.71
CA LYS A 238 4.73 13.17 -6.09
C LYS A 238 3.94 12.32 -7.10
N GLY A 239 3.82 11.02 -6.83
CA GLY A 239 3.05 10.12 -7.68
C GLY A 239 1.55 10.40 -7.60
N VAL A 240 1.03 10.69 -6.41
CA VAL A 240 -0.37 11.10 -6.25
C VAL A 240 -0.68 12.38 -7.00
N ASN A 241 0.20 13.39 -6.92
CA ASN A 241 0.02 14.63 -7.67
C ASN A 241 0.01 14.39 -9.18
N TYR A 242 0.85 13.48 -9.68
CA TYR A 242 0.81 13.06 -11.07
C TYR A 242 -0.52 12.38 -11.42
N LEU A 243 -0.95 11.42 -10.59
CA LEU A 243 -2.21 10.69 -10.80
C LEU A 243 -3.40 11.64 -10.81
N ARG A 244 -3.52 12.51 -9.81
CA ARG A 244 -4.56 13.53 -9.70
C ARG A 244 -4.60 14.42 -10.94
N LYS A 245 -3.44 14.90 -11.39
CA LYS A 245 -3.35 15.80 -12.55
C LYS A 245 -3.76 15.11 -13.86
N LYS A 246 -3.39 13.84 -14.03
CA LYS A 246 -3.62 13.12 -15.29
C LYS A 246 -4.99 12.42 -15.35
N TYR A 247 -5.45 11.86 -14.24
CA TYR A 247 -6.59 10.94 -14.18
C TYR A 247 -7.75 11.43 -13.30
N GLY A 248 -7.59 12.55 -12.59
CA GLY A 248 -8.63 13.07 -11.68
C GLY A 248 -8.47 12.59 -10.24
N ILE A 249 -9.25 13.18 -9.34
CA ILE A 249 -9.22 12.91 -7.91
C ILE A 249 -9.96 11.61 -7.56
N GLU A 250 -10.94 11.24 -8.37
CA GLU A 250 -11.77 10.05 -8.22
C GLU A 250 -10.90 8.79 -8.27
N LEU A 251 -10.01 8.68 -9.26
CA LEU A 251 -9.08 7.55 -9.35
C LEU A 251 -8.11 7.50 -8.15
N VAL A 252 -7.62 8.66 -7.69
CA VAL A 252 -6.74 8.73 -6.52
C VAL A 252 -7.46 8.22 -5.27
N ASN A 253 -8.71 8.66 -5.05
CA ASN A 253 -9.55 8.20 -3.95
C ASN A 253 -9.85 6.70 -4.06
N GLN A 254 -10.12 6.20 -5.27
CA GLN A 254 -10.33 4.78 -5.50
C GLN A 254 -9.10 3.96 -5.04
N LEU A 255 -7.91 4.31 -5.53
CA LEU A 255 -6.69 3.53 -5.31
C LEU A 255 -6.15 3.60 -3.87
N LEU A 256 -6.20 4.77 -3.24
CA LEU A 256 -5.54 5.02 -1.94
C LEU A 256 -6.47 5.04 -0.74
N VAL A 257 -7.78 5.13 -0.97
CA VAL A 257 -8.78 5.21 0.12
C VAL A 257 -9.84 4.11 0.00
N LYS A 258 -10.53 4.00 -1.13
CA LYS A 258 -11.64 3.04 -1.29
C LYS A 258 -11.13 1.60 -1.28
N ASN A 259 -10.19 1.28 -2.16
CA ASN A 259 -9.69 -0.08 -2.32
C ASN A 259 -8.94 -0.54 -1.07
N THR A 260 -8.15 0.35 -0.45
CA THR A 260 -7.45 0.07 0.81
C THR A 260 -8.41 -0.11 1.98
N SER A 261 -9.51 0.65 2.04
CA SER A 261 -10.58 0.44 3.03
C SER A 261 -11.31 -0.89 2.84
N GLN A 262 -11.58 -1.29 1.59
CA GLN A 262 -12.18 -2.60 1.27
C GLN A 262 -11.24 -3.75 1.67
N LEU A 263 -9.93 -3.62 1.40
CA LEU A 263 -8.90 -4.54 1.87
C LEU A 263 -8.97 -4.66 3.40
N LEU A 264 -8.85 -3.54 4.13
CA LEU A 264 -8.83 -3.52 5.60
C LEU A 264 -10.13 -4.03 6.24
N SER A 265 -11.26 -3.94 5.53
CA SER A 265 -12.55 -4.50 5.95
C SER A 265 -12.81 -5.92 5.44
N ASN A 266 -11.82 -6.55 4.81
CA ASN A 266 -11.87 -7.91 4.26
C ASN A 266 -13.01 -8.13 3.23
N LYS A 267 -13.37 -7.09 2.48
CA LYS A 267 -14.38 -7.13 1.42
C LYS A 267 -13.70 -7.27 0.06
N TYR A 268 -14.43 -7.78 -0.93
CA TYR A 268 -13.98 -7.69 -2.33
C TYR A 268 -13.89 -6.22 -2.77
N LEU A 269 -13.04 -5.94 -3.76
CA LEU A 269 -13.08 -4.64 -4.43
C LEU A 269 -14.32 -4.61 -5.32
N CYS A 270 -15.31 -3.80 -4.93
CA CYS A 270 -16.54 -3.61 -5.70
C CYS A 270 -16.53 -2.25 -6.40
N ASP A 271 -16.94 -2.25 -7.67
CA ASP A 271 -17.34 -1.03 -8.37
C ASP A 271 -18.69 -0.54 -7.80
N GLU A 272 -18.90 0.78 -7.77
CA GLU A 272 -20.11 1.39 -7.17
C GLU A 272 -21.43 0.94 -7.82
N GLU A 273 -21.37 0.38 -9.03
CA GLU A 273 -22.55 -0.13 -9.74
C GLU A 273 -23.13 -1.41 -9.10
N GLU A 274 -22.33 -2.26 -8.46
CA GLU A 274 -22.84 -3.48 -7.83
C GLU A 274 -23.58 -3.20 -6.52
N GLU A 275 -23.19 -2.15 -5.78
CA GLU A 275 -23.81 -1.81 -4.49
C GLU A 275 -25.29 -1.40 -4.65
N GLN A 276 -25.65 -0.77 -5.78
CA GLN A 276 -27.05 -0.42 -6.07
C GLN A 276 -27.91 -1.59 -6.51
N VAL A 277 -27.32 -2.67 -7.04
CA VAL A 277 -28.05 -3.86 -7.45
C VAL A 277 -28.42 -4.72 -6.24
N TYR A 278 -27.53 -4.82 -5.25
CA TYR A 278 -27.80 -5.55 -4.00
C TYR A 278 -28.65 -4.77 -2.99
N ALA A 279 -28.64 -3.43 -3.01
CA ALA A 279 -29.50 -2.63 -2.15
C ALA A 279 -30.96 -2.51 -2.65
N LYS A 280 -31.27 -3.03 -3.84
CA LYS A 280 -32.60 -3.05 -4.46
C LYS A 280 -33.24 -4.45 -4.53
N GLN A 281 -32.61 -5.45 -3.94
CA GLN A 281 -33.19 -6.78 -3.70
C GLN A 281 -33.56 -6.93 -2.24
#